data_AF-A0A7S1SE19-F1
#
_entry.id   AF-A0A7S1SE19-F1
#
_cell.length_a   1.000
_cell.length_b   1.000
_cell.length_c   1.000
_cell.angle_alpha   90.00
_cell.angle_beta   90.00
_cell.angle_gamma   90.00
#
_symmetry.space_group_name_H-M   'P 1'
#
loop_
_entity.id
_entity.type
_entity.pdbx_description
1 polymer ?
#
loop_
_entity_poly.entity_id
_entity_poly.type
_entity_poly.pdbx_seq_one_letter_code
_entity_poly.pdbx_strand_id
1 'polypeptide(L)'
;ARRFWGALAPPVRARPLSNSPSMAASEDYLRSGIVEEHDFSEDEDESTQGSFSPSAEEEEGDRPRLDSDKRHSFVPDYSPISAGDAELVVAGDSGLVWHAQIFPDTFKNSKHTLPSGELKPRRPLPQARATEFFKALVRTGDGRWIFGGSLNGWPALTSLELRSVTAKGRDKLTRMKGVKRLFEAGAKDEGQIPTTDEQLAEFHKNIFGKYSVRVTLRAPSWTGLGWAADEPGHVMWFDSQRQEGPPRVLHGTGVIAALRAEARTAEPQMANVHLFGHRYAKMSEGLKDRLTYHAAILLEWDHGRHCSVIELAWLGGLGGYGGKSNFVADRDSPRPELYHSFPADMKMPWVSSRSEVRVLDVPAKDVRDFQAFLQEHCGAQKRFLEPKVTQSAKVALSYRSRIDLFRYLINYIARNPPYAQESRNCQTFSADLFRFLSGNHSVDPYHPVIRPFYKPRASDFLYETEGFQ
;
A
#
# COMPACT_ATOMS: atom_id res chain seq x y z
N ALA A 1 65.92 39.68 -31.04
CA ALA A 1 64.64 39.74 -31.75
C ALA A 1 63.82 38.49 -31.43
N ARG A 2 62.63 38.70 -30.86
CA ARG A 2 61.39 37.91 -30.90
C ARG A 2 61.39 36.36 -30.88
N ARG A 3 60.71 35.86 -29.83
CA ARG A 3 59.62 34.86 -29.77
C ARG A 3 59.91 33.41 -30.16
N PHE A 4 59.76 32.50 -29.20
CA PHE A 4 58.69 31.47 -29.12
C PHE A 4 58.90 30.68 -27.82
N TRP A 5 57.85 30.48 -27.02
CA TRP A 5 57.53 29.31 -26.17
C TRP A 5 56.32 29.68 -25.32
N GLY A 6 55.24 28.92 -25.49
CA GLY A 6 53.92 29.13 -24.90
C GLY A 6 53.90 28.84 -23.40
N ALA A 7 53.03 29.57 -22.70
CA ALA A 7 52.87 29.55 -21.26
C ALA A 7 52.21 28.24 -20.77
N LEU A 8 52.79 27.67 -19.72
CA LEU A 8 52.16 26.72 -18.82
C LEU A 8 51.10 27.44 -17.98
N ALA A 9 49.92 26.83 -17.84
CA ALA A 9 48.85 27.29 -16.95
C ALA A 9 49.27 27.20 -15.47
N PRO A 10 48.80 28.12 -14.60
CA PRO A 10 49.13 28.10 -13.18
C PRO A 10 48.32 27.04 -12.41
N PRO A 11 48.82 26.55 -11.27
CA PRO A 11 48.13 25.55 -10.46
C PRO A 11 46.89 26.16 -9.79
N VAL A 12 45.76 25.48 -9.93
CA VAL A 12 44.50 25.80 -9.25
C VAL A 12 44.67 25.51 -7.76
N ARG A 13 44.61 26.57 -6.95
CA ARG A 13 44.55 26.48 -5.48
C ARG A 13 43.23 25.84 -5.06
N ALA A 14 43.31 24.76 -4.29
CA ALA A 14 42.17 24.16 -3.60
C ALA A 14 41.55 25.18 -2.63
N ARG A 15 40.24 25.41 -2.76
CA ARG A 15 39.45 26.18 -1.79
C ARG A 15 39.05 25.26 -0.63
N PRO A 16 39.03 25.76 0.61
CA PRO A 16 38.52 25.00 1.75
C PRO A 16 37.01 24.80 1.61
N LEU A 17 36.56 23.56 1.85
CA LEU A 17 35.16 23.18 1.98
C LEU A 17 34.60 23.84 3.25
N SER A 18 33.82 24.89 3.08
CA SER A 18 33.07 25.54 4.16
C SER A 18 31.57 25.28 3.97
N ASN A 19 30.98 24.72 5.02
CA ASN A 19 29.56 24.70 5.39
C ASN A 19 28.59 24.04 4.41
N SER A 20 28.31 22.77 4.72
CA SER A 20 27.13 22.02 4.31
C SER A 20 25.85 22.83 4.61
N PRO A 21 24.87 22.90 3.70
CA PRO A 21 23.56 23.47 3.99
C PRO A 21 22.85 22.61 5.03
N SER A 22 22.36 23.24 6.11
CA SER A 22 21.53 22.56 7.10
C SER A 22 20.23 22.06 6.47
N MET A 23 19.80 20.86 6.88
CA MET A 23 18.49 20.26 6.58
C MET A 23 17.33 21.12 7.10
N ALA A 24 17.01 22.23 6.43
CA ALA A 24 15.81 23.02 6.69
C ALA A 24 14.76 22.86 5.56
N ALA A 25 15.08 22.12 4.49
CA ALA A 25 14.21 21.99 3.31
C ALA A 25 13.35 20.71 3.28
N SER A 26 13.49 19.77 4.23
CA SER A 26 12.65 18.56 4.32
C SER A 26 11.59 18.62 5.42
N GLU A 27 11.68 19.55 6.38
CA GLU A 27 10.65 19.71 7.43
C GLU A 27 9.38 20.43 6.92
N ASP A 28 9.48 21.32 5.93
CA ASP A 28 8.32 22.07 5.42
C ASP A 28 7.38 21.22 4.53
N TYR A 29 7.85 20.10 3.98
CA TYR A 29 6.99 19.17 3.24
C TYR A 29 6.21 18.21 4.15
N LEU A 30 6.64 18.04 5.41
CA LEU A 30 5.93 17.24 6.42
C LEU A 30 5.03 18.10 7.31
N ARG A 31 5.27 19.42 7.43
CA ARG A 31 4.44 20.34 8.24
C ARG A 31 3.22 20.92 7.54
N SER A 32 3.09 20.81 6.22
CA SER A 32 1.90 21.26 5.48
C SER A 32 0.79 20.21 5.37
N GLY A 33 0.92 19.09 6.09
CA GLY A 33 -0.18 18.19 6.41
C GLY A 33 -1.19 18.81 7.36
N ILE A 34 -1.80 19.94 6.97
CA ILE A 34 -3.15 20.26 7.41
C ILE A 34 -3.99 19.13 6.86
N VAL A 35 -4.23 18.13 7.70
CA VAL A 35 -5.31 17.17 7.51
C VAL A 35 -6.56 18.03 7.40
N GLU A 36 -7.09 18.22 6.19
CA GLU A 36 -8.48 18.63 6.06
C GLU A 36 -9.28 17.60 6.85
N GLU A 37 -9.84 18.05 7.98
CA GLU A 37 -10.78 17.28 8.78
C GLU A 37 -12.01 17.01 7.90
N HIS A 38 -11.94 15.94 7.11
CA HIS A 38 -13.08 15.46 6.35
C HIS A 38 -14.10 14.92 7.34
N ASP A 39 -15.17 15.71 7.50
CA ASP A 39 -16.32 15.42 8.33
C ASP A 39 -17.08 14.22 7.74
N PHE A 40 -16.76 13.01 8.22
CA PHE A 40 -17.45 11.80 7.81
C PHE A 40 -18.88 11.84 8.35
N SER A 41 -19.87 11.86 7.48
CA SER A 41 -21.30 11.84 7.80
C SER A 41 -21.84 10.43 7.46
N GLU A 42 -22.38 9.68 8.44
CA GLU A 42 -22.86 8.28 8.22
C GLU A 42 -24.38 8.15 8.02
N ASP A 43 -25.09 9.25 7.82
CA ASP A 43 -26.50 9.20 7.39
C ASP A 43 -26.66 10.27 6.31
N GLU A 44 -27.12 9.86 5.12
CA GLU A 44 -27.44 10.61 3.89
C GLU A 44 -26.43 10.50 2.72
N ASP A 45 -26.90 9.81 1.67
CA ASP A 45 -26.49 9.68 0.27
C ASP A 45 -25.01 9.48 -0.11
N GLU A 46 -24.74 8.25 -0.55
CA GLU A 46 -23.49 7.69 -1.07
C GLU A 46 -22.95 8.35 -2.37
N SER A 47 -23.35 9.58 -2.74
CA SER A 47 -23.08 10.12 -4.08
C SER A 47 -22.08 11.26 -4.19
N THR A 48 -21.46 11.79 -3.14
CA THR A 48 -20.49 12.90 -3.34
C THR A 48 -19.46 13.06 -2.21
N GLN A 49 -18.17 12.96 -2.60
CA GLN A 49 -16.92 12.98 -1.81
C GLN A 49 -16.52 11.60 -1.25
N GLY A 50 -15.48 10.90 -1.70
CA GLY A 50 -14.16 11.34 -2.18
C GLY A 50 -13.06 10.47 -1.55
N SER A 51 -13.35 9.80 -0.41
CA SER A 51 -12.60 8.63 0.04
C SER A 51 -13.06 7.42 -0.77
N PHE A 52 -12.19 6.90 -1.62
CA PHE A 52 -12.42 5.67 -2.37
C PHE A 52 -12.41 4.47 -1.41
N SER A 53 -13.51 4.25 -0.69
CA SER A 53 -13.95 2.88 -0.46
C SER A 53 -14.34 2.35 -1.83
N PRO A 54 -13.74 1.25 -2.34
CA PRO A 54 -14.43 0.49 -3.36
C PRO A 54 -15.82 0.21 -2.80
N SER A 55 -16.86 0.65 -3.50
CA SER A 55 -18.27 0.31 -3.25
C SER A 55 -18.52 -1.19 -3.50
N ALA A 56 -17.66 -2.04 -2.94
CA ALA A 56 -17.81 -3.48 -2.92
C ALA A 56 -18.84 -3.94 -1.88
N GLU A 57 -19.50 -3.02 -1.16
CA GLU A 57 -20.49 -3.34 -0.13
C GLU A 57 -21.90 -2.80 -0.40
N GLU A 58 -22.15 -2.08 -1.50
CA GLU A 58 -23.51 -1.64 -1.85
C GLU A 58 -24.05 -2.40 -3.08
N GLU A 59 -25.19 -3.06 -2.85
CA GLU A 59 -25.88 -4.08 -3.66
C GLU A 59 -25.09 -5.37 -3.97
N GLU A 60 -24.87 -6.15 -2.91
CA GLU A 60 -24.49 -7.58 -2.93
C GLU A 60 -25.66 -8.44 -3.47
N GLY A 61 -26.12 -8.17 -4.70
CA GLY A 61 -27.09 -8.98 -5.43
C GLY A 61 -26.47 -10.29 -5.92
N ASP A 62 -26.84 -11.38 -5.26
CA ASP A 62 -26.87 -12.77 -5.76
C ASP A 62 -25.58 -13.39 -6.34
N ARG A 63 -24.40 -12.83 -6.05
CA ARG A 63 -23.17 -13.63 -6.15
C ARG A 63 -23.21 -14.66 -5.02
N PRO A 64 -22.97 -15.97 -5.29
CA PRO A 64 -22.72 -16.93 -4.23
C PRO A 64 -21.64 -16.33 -3.34
N ARG A 65 -21.97 -16.02 -2.08
CA ARG A 65 -21.00 -15.59 -1.09
C ARG A 65 -19.93 -16.68 -1.08
N LEU A 66 -18.77 -16.36 -1.66
CA LEU A 66 -17.60 -17.21 -1.62
C LEU A 66 -17.22 -17.29 -0.14
N ASP A 67 -17.73 -18.33 0.51
CA ASP A 67 -17.68 -18.69 1.93
C ASP A 67 -17.04 -17.62 2.82
N SER A 68 -17.89 -16.86 3.53
CA SER A 68 -17.50 -16.29 4.83
C SER A 68 -16.86 -17.35 5.74
N ASP A 69 -17.21 -18.62 5.51
CA ASP A 69 -16.84 -19.78 6.31
C ASP A 69 -15.32 -20.10 6.31
N LYS A 70 -14.50 -19.45 5.47
CA LYS A 70 -13.05 -19.76 5.35
C LYS A 70 -12.11 -18.62 5.71
N ARG A 71 -12.64 -17.45 6.10
CA ARG A 71 -11.89 -16.45 6.89
C ARG A 71 -11.75 -16.87 8.36
N HIS A 72 -12.46 -17.90 8.79
CA HIS A 72 -12.56 -18.35 10.19
C HIS A 72 -11.31 -18.96 10.81
N SER A 73 -10.26 -19.29 10.04
CA SER A 73 -9.05 -19.88 10.65
C SER A 73 -8.12 -18.86 11.29
N PHE A 74 -8.41 -17.55 11.17
CA PHE A 74 -7.62 -16.52 11.83
C PHE A 74 -8.41 -15.91 12.97
N VAL A 75 -8.11 -16.40 14.16
CA VAL A 75 -8.57 -15.83 15.42
C VAL A 75 -7.72 -14.58 15.67
N PRO A 76 -8.32 -13.39 15.82
CA PRO A 76 -7.60 -12.21 16.27
C PRO A 76 -6.86 -12.51 17.58
N ASP A 77 -5.60 -12.10 17.66
CA ASP A 77 -4.82 -12.19 18.88
C ASP A 77 -4.81 -10.81 19.54
N TYR A 78 -5.36 -10.70 20.74
CA TYR A 78 -5.35 -9.48 21.55
C TYR A 78 -4.50 -9.66 22.81
N SER A 79 -3.52 -10.57 22.76
CA SER A 79 -2.56 -10.75 23.85
C SER A 79 -1.66 -9.51 23.95
N PRO A 80 -1.54 -8.89 25.14
CA PRO A 80 -0.59 -7.81 25.33
C PRO A 80 0.83 -8.32 25.06
N ILE A 81 1.65 -7.49 24.42
CA ILE A 81 3.08 -7.77 24.28
C ILE A 81 3.78 -7.64 25.64
N SER A 82 5.00 -8.15 25.77
CA SER A 82 5.76 -7.90 26.99
C SER A 82 6.11 -6.41 27.10
N ALA A 83 6.28 -5.91 28.32
CA ALA A 83 6.76 -4.54 28.53
C ALA A 83 8.11 -4.30 27.83
N GLY A 84 9.01 -5.29 27.87
CA GLY A 84 10.30 -5.23 27.17
C GLY A 84 10.15 -5.09 25.65
N ASP A 85 9.25 -5.85 25.03
CA ASP A 85 8.99 -5.73 23.59
C ASP A 85 8.33 -4.40 23.24
N ALA A 86 7.47 -3.86 24.12
CA ALA A 86 6.87 -2.54 23.95
C ALA A 86 7.93 -1.43 23.91
N GLU A 87 8.98 -1.53 24.74
CA GLU A 87 10.11 -0.57 24.72
C GLU A 87 10.90 -0.63 23.41
N LEU A 88 10.95 -1.80 22.74
CA LEU A 88 11.66 -1.96 21.47
C LEU A 88 10.91 -1.37 20.27
N VAL A 89 9.64 -0.99 20.43
CA VAL A 89 8.88 -0.32 19.38
C VAL A 89 9.43 1.08 19.19
N VAL A 90 10.19 1.25 18.10
CA VAL A 90 10.84 2.51 17.75
C VAL A 90 9.80 3.62 17.56
N ALA A 91 9.88 4.65 18.39
CA ALA A 91 9.08 5.85 18.24
C ALA A 91 9.43 6.56 16.92
N GLY A 92 8.42 7.11 16.25
CA GLY A 92 8.67 7.93 15.07
C GLY A 92 7.38 8.43 14.42
N ASP A 93 7.54 9.43 13.55
CA ASP A 93 6.42 10.08 12.85
C ASP A 93 6.16 9.54 11.45
N SER A 94 7.05 8.70 10.92
CA SER A 94 6.99 8.23 9.53
C SER A 94 6.20 6.93 9.31
N GLY A 95 5.80 6.25 10.40
CA GLY A 95 5.10 4.97 10.32
C GLY A 95 3.71 5.08 9.69
N LEU A 96 3.18 3.97 9.17
CA LEU A 96 1.83 3.94 8.62
C LEU A 96 0.80 4.24 9.70
N VAL A 97 -0.18 5.06 9.36
CA VAL A 97 -1.30 5.40 10.24
C VAL A 97 -2.48 4.51 9.91
N TRP A 98 -3.04 3.91 10.95
CA TRP A 98 -4.23 3.06 10.88
C TRP A 98 -5.34 3.66 11.73
N HIS A 99 -6.57 3.51 11.25
CA HIS A 99 -7.75 3.80 12.05
C HIS A 99 -8.48 2.51 12.34
N ALA A 100 -9.04 2.39 13.54
CA ALA A 100 -9.85 1.23 13.89
C ALA A 100 -11.12 1.64 14.61
N GLN A 101 -12.19 0.90 14.35
CA GLN A 101 -13.49 1.07 14.98
C GLN A 101 -13.54 0.24 16.26
N ILE A 102 -13.81 0.88 17.39
CA ILE A 102 -14.00 0.19 18.66
C ILE A 102 -15.50 0.06 18.93
N PHE A 103 -15.93 -1.16 19.22
CA PHE A 103 -17.31 -1.48 19.54
C PHE A 103 -17.43 -1.88 21.02
N PRO A 104 -18.58 -1.64 21.68
CA PRO A 104 -18.82 -2.21 23.00
C PRO A 104 -18.84 -3.74 22.90
N ASP A 105 -18.49 -4.43 23.98
CA ASP A 105 -18.42 -5.90 24.01
C ASP A 105 -19.74 -6.57 23.65
N THR A 106 -20.87 -5.89 23.90
CA THR A 106 -22.22 -6.38 23.63
C THR A 106 -22.72 -6.09 22.21
N PHE A 107 -21.97 -5.36 21.38
CA PHE A 107 -22.42 -4.97 20.04
C PHE A 107 -22.70 -6.19 19.15
N LYS A 108 -23.85 -6.19 18.46
CA LYS A 108 -24.25 -7.24 17.52
C LYS A 108 -24.85 -6.59 16.29
N ASN A 109 -24.29 -6.88 15.12
CA ASN A 109 -24.78 -6.38 13.85
C ASN A 109 -24.30 -7.33 12.75
N SER A 110 -25.20 -7.91 11.97
CA SER A 110 -24.86 -8.91 10.93
C SER A 110 -23.87 -8.42 9.87
N LYS A 111 -23.74 -7.10 9.65
CA LYS A 111 -22.70 -6.51 8.80
C LYS A 111 -21.30 -6.69 9.40
N HIS A 112 -21.18 -6.54 10.72
CA HIS A 112 -19.91 -6.49 11.44
C HIS A 112 -19.59 -7.74 12.26
N THR A 113 -20.58 -8.55 12.63
CA THR A 113 -20.43 -9.73 13.48
C THR A 113 -20.78 -11.01 12.73
N LEU A 114 -20.13 -12.11 13.13
CA LEU A 114 -20.48 -13.47 12.74
C LEU A 114 -21.77 -13.93 13.44
N PRO A 115 -22.38 -15.06 13.01
CA PRO A 115 -23.49 -15.67 13.74
C PRO A 115 -23.16 -16.00 15.21
N SER A 116 -21.89 -16.27 15.52
CA SER A 116 -21.38 -16.45 16.88
C SER A 116 -21.47 -15.18 17.75
N GLY A 117 -21.63 -14.00 17.14
CA GLY A 117 -21.56 -12.70 17.80
C GLY A 117 -20.16 -12.08 17.82
N GLU A 118 -19.12 -12.82 17.44
CA GLU A 118 -17.76 -12.29 17.30
C GLU A 118 -17.66 -11.29 16.15
N LEU A 119 -16.74 -10.33 16.23
CA LEU A 119 -16.50 -9.41 15.12
C LEU A 119 -15.90 -10.17 13.93
N LYS A 120 -16.36 -9.85 12.72
CA LYS A 120 -15.78 -10.38 11.48
C LYS A 120 -14.29 -10.00 11.43
N PRO A 121 -13.38 -10.96 11.20
CA PRO A 121 -11.96 -10.67 11.09
C PRO A 121 -11.65 -10.01 9.73
N ARG A 122 -10.50 -9.35 9.67
CA ARG A 122 -9.89 -8.79 8.46
C ARG A 122 -10.83 -7.88 7.67
N ARG A 123 -11.46 -6.93 8.36
CA ARG A 123 -12.22 -5.85 7.73
C ARG A 123 -11.25 -4.77 7.22
N PRO A 124 -11.56 -4.12 6.08
CA PRO A 124 -10.73 -3.04 5.54
C PRO A 124 -10.56 -1.87 6.53
N LEU A 125 -11.62 -1.54 7.28
CA LEU A 125 -11.53 -0.75 8.50
C LEU A 125 -11.44 -1.73 9.67
N PRO A 126 -10.26 -1.94 10.28
CA PRO A 126 -10.11 -2.85 11.40
C PRO A 126 -11.09 -2.51 12.53
N GLN A 127 -11.58 -3.55 13.19
CA GLN A 127 -12.54 -3.42 14.28
C GLN A 127 -12.11 -4.29 15.47
N ALA A 128 -12.40 -3.82 16.68
CA ALA A 128 -12.11 -4.56 17.91
C ALA A 128 -13.22 -4.32 18.96
N ARG A 129 -13.37 -5.27 19.90
CA ARG A 129 -14.14 -5.00 21.11
C ARG A 129 -13.34 -4.09 22.02
N ALA A 130 -14.03 -3.28 22.81
CA ALA A 130 -13.41 -2.35 23.73
C ALA A 130 -12.53 -3.07 24.76
N THR A 131 -13.05 -4.11 25.41
CA THR A 131 -12.27 -4.87 26.40
C THR A 131 -11.04 -5.51 25.79
N GLU A 132 -11.19 -6.15 24.62
CA GLU A 132 -10.06 -6.77 23.89
C GLU A 132 -8.99 -5.73 23.53
N PHE A 133 -9.41 -4.59 22.98
CA PHE A 133 -8.48 -3.58 22.50
C PHE A 133 -7.72 -2.89 23.65
N PHE A 134 -8.43 -2.38 24.66
CA PHE A 134 -7.81 -1.57 25.70
C PHE A 134 -6.98 -2.42 26.69
N LYS A 135 -7.34 -3.69 26.91
CA LYS A 135 -6.51 -4.61 27.72
C LYS A 135 -5.25 -5.08 27.00
N ALA A 136 -5.21 -5.02 25.67
CA ALA A 136 -4.03 -5.34 24.88
C ALA A 136 -2.98 -4.20 24.86
N LEU A 137 -3.29 -3.04 25.43
CA LEU A 137 -2.38 -1.90 25.49
C LEU A 137 -1.36 -2.05 26.63
N VAL A 138 -0.11 -1.80 26.30
CA VAL A 138 1.02 -1.81 27.24
C VAL A 138 1.61 -0.41 27.27
N ARG A 139 1.75 0.16 28.47
CA ARG A 139 2.40 1.46 28.64
C ARG A 139 3.91 1.28 28.75
N THR A 140 4.67 2.00 27.93
CA THR A 140 6.13 2.06 27.98
C THR A 140 6.60 3.04 29.07
N GLY A 141 7.87 2.97 29.44
CA GLY A 141 8.51 3.86 30.42
C GLY A 141 8.55 5.32 29.98
N ASP A 142 8.51 5.58 28.67
CA ASP A 142 8.38 6.93 28.10
C ASP A 142 6.93 7.42 27.96
N GLY A 143 5.96 6.65 28.46
CA GLY A 143 4.56 7.03 28.56
C GLY A 143 3.69 6.71 27.34
N ARG A 144 4.26 6.18 26.25
CA ARG A 144 3.49 5.73 25.07
C ARG A 144 2.63 4.51 25.41
N TRP A 145 1.59 4.29 24.61
CA TRP A 145 0.71 3.13 24.69
C TRP A 145 0.86 2.29 23.44
N ILE A 146 1.35 1.06 23.59
CA ILE A 146 1.58 0.14 22.48
C ILE A 146 0.53 -0.97 22.54
N PHE A 147 -0.25 -1.10 21.47
CA PHE A 147 -1.14 -2.22 21.25
C PHE A 147 -0.35 -3.46 20.85
N GLY A 148 -0.49 -4.53 21.64
CA GLY A 148 0.02 -5.86 21.33
C GLY A 148 -0.97 -6.73 20.55
N GLY A 149 -0.46 -7.68 19.78
CA GLY A 149 -1.25 -8.67 19.05
C GLY A 149 -1.56 -8.30 17.60
N SER A 150 -2.60 -8.90 17.02
CA SER A 150 -3.03 -8.73 15.62
C SER A 150 -4.40 -8.07 15.53
N LEU A 151 -4.41 -6.77 15.24
CA LEU A 151 -5.63 -5.98 15.22
C LEU A 151 -6.63 -6.51 14.18
N ASN A 152 -7.82 -6.93 14.64
CA ASN A 152 -8.86 -7.53 13.82
C ASN A 152 -8.38 -8.77 13.02
N GLY A 153 -7.34 -9.47 13.48
CA GLY A 153 -6.77 -10.65 12.82
C GLY A 153 -5.94 -10.34 11.57
N TRP A 154 -5.53 -9.08 11.37
CA TRP A 154 -4.54 -8.70 10.36
C TRP A 154 -3.12 -8.96 10.90
N PRO A 155 -2.34 -9.91 10.33
CA PRO A 155 -1.03 -10.25 10.87
C PRO A 155 -0.03 -9.08 10.91
N ALA A 156 -0.10 -8.18 9.92
CA ALA A 156 0.79 -7.03 9.85
C ALA A 156 0.44 -5.88 10.81
N LEU A 157 -0.76 -5.88 11.39
CA LEU A 157 -1.23 -4.82 12.28
C LEU A 157 -0.89 -5.16 13.73
N THR A 158 0.41 -5.20 14.01
CA THR A 158 1.02 -5.50 15.31
C THR A 158 1.91 -4.35 15.79
N SER A 159 2.21 -4.31 17.09
CA SER A 159 3.11 -3.33 17.72
C SER A 159 2.74 -1.88 17.36
N LEU A 160 1.45 -1.54 17.53
CA LEU A 160 0.89 -0.26 17.08
C LEU A 160 0.83 0.75 18.23
N GLU A 161 1.42 1.93 18.06
CA GLU A 161 1.33 3.01 19.02
C GLU A 161 -0.05 3.70 18.95
N LEU A 162 -0.77 3.76 20.07
CA LEU A 162 -2.02 4.50 20.19
C LEU A 162 -1.75 6.00 20.22
N ARG A 163 -2.23 6.71 19.19
CA ARG A 163 -2.05 8.16 19.04
C ARG A 163 -3.25 8.97 19.50
N SER A 164 -4.47 8.48 19.27
CA SER A 164 -5.67 9.14 19.77
C SER A 164 -6.87 8.20 19.90
N VAL A 165 -7.78 8.56 20.79
CA VAL A 165 -9.13 7.96 20.91
C VAL A 165 -10.14 9.08 20.70
N THR A 166 -11.03 8.89 19.74
CA THR A 166 -12.08 9.87 19.38
C THR A 166 -13.45 9.21 19.47
N ALA A 167 -14.44 9.99 19.87
CA ALA A 167 -15.82 9.58 20.00
C ALA A 167 -16.70 10.53 19.20
N LYS A 168 -17.33 10.02 18.14
CA LYS A 168 -18.22 10.78 17.27
C LYS A 168 -19.67 10.47 17.61
N GLY A 169 -20.48 11.49 17.81
CA GLY A 169 -21.88 11.33 18.16
C GLY A 169 -22.68 12.58 17.83
N ARG A 170 -24.01 12.48 17.94
CA ARG A 170 -24.88 13.65 17.86
C ARG A 170 -25.09 14.20 19.27
N ASP A 171 -24.79 15.47 19.45
CA ASP A 171 -25.19 16.18 20.66
C ASP A 171 -26.72 16.20 20.75
N LYS A 172 -27.29 15.82 21.90
CA LYS A 172 -28.75 15.71 22.06
C LYS A 172 -29.45 17.06 21.98
N LEU A 173 -28.78 18.14 22.40
CA LEU A 173 -29.33 19.48 22.46
C LEU A 173 -29.22 20.18 21.10
N THR A 174 -28.05 20.12 20.46
CA THR A 174 -27.84 20.84 19.19
C THR A 174 -28.17 19.99 17.95
N ARG A 175 -28.30 18.66 18.09
CA ARG A 175 -28.35 17.67 17.00
C ARG A 175 -27.16 17.72 16.04
N MET A 176 -26.17 18.56 16.29
CA MET A 176 -24.97 18.66 15.48
C MET A 176 -24.10 17.43 15.73
N LYS A 177 -23.46 16.94 14.66
CA LYS A 177 -22.42 15.92 14.77
C LYS A 177 -21.20 16.59 15.40
N GLY A 178 -20.67 15.97 16.46
CA GLY A 178 -19.47 16.44 17.14
C GLY A 178 -18.48 15.30 17.29
N VAL A 179 -17.19 15.64 17.17
CA VAL A 179 -16.08 14.73 17.47
C VAL A 179 -15.50 15.14 18.82
N LYS A 180 -15.66 14.27 19.81
CA LYS A 180 -15.03 14.43 21.12
C LYS A 180 -13.71 13.66 21.13
N ARG A 181 -12.60 14.34 21.38
CA ARG A 181 -11.31 13.70 21.62
C ARG A 181 -11.23 13.24 23.07
N LEU A 182 -11.09 11.93 23.28
CA LEU A 182 -11.04 11.31 24.60
C LEU A 182 -9.62 11.09 25.09
N PHE A 183 -8.69 10.89 24.16
CA PHE A 183 -7.26 10.75 24.42
C PHE A 183 -6.47 11.24 23.21
N GLU A 184 -5.30 11.82 23.47
CA GLU A 184 -4.32 12.24 22.48
C GLU A 184 -2.92 12.15 23.07
N ALA A 185 -2.04 11.40 22.40
CA ALA A 185 -0.66 11.25 22.82
C ALA A 185 0.08 12.60 22.72
N GLY A 186 0.77 12.99 23.79
CA GLY A 186 1.52 14.24 23.91
C GLY A 186 0.68 15.47 24.31
N ALA A 187 -0.63 15.32 24.54
CA ALA A 187 -1.46 16.42 25.04
C ALA A 187 -1.11 16.76 26.49
N LYS A 188 -1.27 18.03 26.91
CA LYS A 188 -1.02 18.43 28.32
C LYS A 188 -1.93 17.69 29.30
N ASP A 189 -3.19 17.53 28.90
CA ASP A 189 -4.20 16.76 29.60
C ASP A 189 -4.47 15.49 28.80
N GLU A 190 -3.49 14.58 28.75
CA GLU A 190 -3.71 13.25 28.17
C GLU A 190 -4.87 12.60 28.91
N GLY A 191 -5.99 12.38 28.22
CA GLY A 191 -7.12 11.67 28.81
C GLY A 191 -6.71 10.29 29.34
N GLN A 192 -7.52 9.72 30.23
CA GLN A 192 -7.21 8.41 30.79
C GLN A 192 -7.64 7.29 29.82
N ILE A 193 -6.73 6.39 29.50
CA ILE A 193 -7.05 5.14 28.79
C ILE A 193 -7.69 4.15 29.78
N PRO A 194 -8.86 3.56 29.47
CA PRO A 194 -9.54 2.65 30.38
C PRO A 194 -8.90 1.26 30.33
N THR A 195 -7.92 0.99 31.20
CA THR A 195 -7.21 -0.30 31.23
C THR A 195 -7.69 -1.24 32.32
N THR A 196 -8.40 -0.74 33.35
CA THR A 196 -9.03 -1.59 34.39
C THR A 196 -10.48 -1.90 34.05
N ASP A 197 -11.03 -2.95 34.67
CA ASP A 197 -12.42 -3.37 34.47
C ASP A 197 -13.41 -2.28 34.90
N GLU A 198 -13.11 -1.56 36.00
CA GLU A 198 -13.94 -0.45 36.48
C GLU A 198 -13.94 0.72 35.50
N GLN A 199 -12.77 1.09 34.97
CA GLN A 199 -12.64 2.17 33.98
C GLN A 199 -13.34 1.81 32.67
N LEU A 200 -13.24 0.55 32.23
CA LEU A 200 -13.94 0.06 31.04
C LEU A 200 -15.46 0.07 31.24
N ALA A 201 -15.95 -0.36 32.40
CA ALA A 201 -17.37 -0.31 32.72
C ALA A 201 -17.89 1.14 32.70
N GLU A 202 -17.14 2.09 33.26
CA GLU A 202 -17.47 3.51 33.20
C GLU A 202 -17.44 4.04 31.75
N PHE A 203 -16.40 3.70 30.99
CA PHE A 203 -16.27 4.07 29.59
C PHE A 203 -17.46 3.57 28.76
N HIS A 204 -17.89 2.33 28.99
CA HIS A 204 -19.05 1.73 28.33
C HIS A 204 -20.34 2.50 28.63
N LYS A 205 -20.58 2.80 29.89
CA LYS A 205 -21.75 3.54 30.34
C LYS A 205 -21.81 4.95 29.76
N ASN A 206 -20.66 5.63 29.70
CA ASN A 206 -20.61 7.05 29.36
C ASN A 206 -20.48 7.32 27.85
N ILE A 207 -19.81 6.43 27.10
CA ILE A 207 -19.42 6.67 25.71
C ILE A 207 -20.28 5.85 24.73
N PHE A 208 -20.26 4.51 24.80
CA PHE A 208 -20.84 3.66 23.74
C PHE A 208 -22.36 3.78 23.58
N GLY A 209 -23.09 4.25 24.61
CA GLY A 209 -24.52 4.53 24.49
C GLY A 209 -24.87 5.77 23.65
N LYS A 210 -23.86 6.56 23.24
CA LYS A 210 -24.06 7.87 22.59
C LYS A 210 -23.12 8.13 21.41
N TYR A 211 -21.97 7.46 21.38
CA TYR A 211 -20.89 7.77 20.43
C TYR A 211 -20.35 6.50 19.77
N SER A 212 -19.94 6.66 18.51
CA SER A 212 -19.06 5.75 17.79
C SER A 212 -17.61 6.06 18.16
N VAL A 213 -16.84 5.06 18.60
CA VAL A 213 -15.46 5.26 19.05
C VAL A 213 -14.47 4.79 17.99
N ARG A 214 -13.54 5.68 17.63
CA ARG A 214 -12.45 5.39 16.69
C ARG A 214 -11.11 5.66 17.35
N VAL A 215 -10.17 4.76 17.13
CA VAL A 215 -8.77 4.95 17.53
C VAL A 215 -7.92 5.27 16.32
N THR A 216 -6.88 6.06 16.53
CA THR A 216 -5.80 6.28 15.57
C THR A 216 -4.55 5.64 16.11
N LEU A 217 -3.96 4.78 15.30
CA LEU A 217 -2.82 3.94 15.61
C LEU A 217 -1.69 4.26 14.64
N ARG A 218 -0.45 4.17 15.09
CA ARG A 218 0.72 4.34 14.25
C ARG A 218 1.59 3.09 14.35
N ALA A 219 1.89 2.50 13.19
CA ALA A 219 2.81 1.39 13.10
C ALA A 219 4.27 1.88 13.23
N PRO A 220 5.25 0.98 13.45
CA PRO A 220 6.66 1.37 13.54
C PRO A 220 7.13 2.22 12.36
N SER A 221 8.07 3.14 12.61
CA SER A 221 8.52 4.16 11.64
C SER A 221 8.95 3.59 10.28
N TRP A 222 9.56 2.40 10.26
CA TRP A 222 10.02 1.71 9.06
C TRP A 222 8.88 1.24 8.15
N THR A 223 7.66 1.05 8.66
CA THR A 223 6.49 0.64 7.83
C THR A 223 6.13 1.70 6.79
N GLY A 224 6.52 2.95 7.05
CA GLY A 224 6.42 4.03 6.08
C GLY A 224 7.37 3.89 4.89
N LEU A 225 8.38 3.03 4.98
CA LEU A 225 9.42 2.83 3.98
C LEU A 225 9.30 1.47 3.27
N GLY A 226 8.86 0.41 3.96
CA GLY A 226 8.72 -0.95 3.39
C GLY A 226 7.79 -1.86 4.19
N TRP A 227 7.82 -3.16 3.89
CA TRP A 227 7.08 -4.20 4.66
C TRP A 227 7.92 -4.90 5.71
N ALA A 228 9.24 -4.75 5.67
CA ALA A 228 10.16 -5.21 6.71
C ALA A 228 11.10 -4.08 7.11
N ALA A 229 11.62 -4.14 8.33
CA ALA A 229 12.46 -3.10 8.91
C ALA A 229 13.81 -2.95 8.20
N ASP A 230 14.36 -4.06 7.73
CA ASP A 230 15.67 -4.21 7.08
C ASP A 230 15.57 -4.28 5.54
N GLU A 231 14.37 -4.42 5.00
CA GLU A 231 14.12 -4.50 3.55
C GLU A 231 13.16 -3.39 3.09
N PRO A 232 13.59 -2.11 3.10
CA PRO A 232 12.73 -1.00 2.69
C PRO A 232 12.34 -1.10 1.21
N GLY A 233 11.23 -0.44 0.87
CA GLY A 233 10.65 -0.36 -0.47
C GLY A 233 9.32 -1.12 -0.56
N HIS A 234 8.25 -0.40 -0.89
CA HIS A 234 6.95 -1.01 -1.24
C HIS A 234 6.93 -1.54 -2.68
N VAL A 235 7.92 -2.37 -3.04
CA VAL A 235 8.01 -3.10 -4.32
C VAL A 235 8.04 -4.60 -4.05
N MET A 236 7.14 -5.36 -4.67
CA MET A 236 7.08 -6.81 -4.53
C MET A 236 7.23 -7.55 -5.87
N TRP A 237 7.81 -8.75 -5.83
CA TRP A 237 7.82 -9.72 -6.93
C TRP A 237 7.09 -10.99 -6.52
N PHE A 238 6.02 -11.35 -7.22
CA PHE A 238 5.51 -12.73 -7.19
C PHE A 238 6.20 -13.58 -8.27
N ASP A 239 7.26 -14.26 -7.85
CA ASP A 239 8.14 -15.11 -8.68
C ASP A 239 7.47 -16.48 -8.83
N SER A 240 6.43 -16.53 -9.68
CA SER A 240 5.57 -17.70 -9.83
C SER A 240 6.09 -18.70 -10.88
N GLN A 241 7.02 -18.26 -11.73
CA GLN A 241 7.54 -19.02 -12.88
C GLN A 241 8.99 -19.50 -12.65
N ARG A 242 9.33 -19.75 -11.39
CA ARG A 242 10.63 -20.26 -10.95
C ARG A 242 10.92 -21.63 -11.57
N GLN A 243 12.20 -21.88 -11.85
CA GLN A 243 12.64 -23.21 -12.30
C GLN A 243 12.67 -24.21 -11.15
N GLU A 244 13.03 -23.75 -9.95
CA GLU A 244 13.21 -24.58 -8.77
C GLU A 244 12.40 -24.03 -7.59
N GLY A 245 11.69 -24.94 -6.92
CA GLY A 245 10.91 -24.63 -5.72
C GLY A 245 9.52 -24.05 -6.00
N PRO A 246 8.74 -23.82 -4.93
CA PRO A 246 7.40 -23.25 -5.05
C PRO A 246 7.44 -21.76 -5.42
N PRO A 247 6.31 -21.21 -5.89
CA PRO A 247 6.09 -19.77 -5.99
C PRO A 247 6.40 -19.08 -4.67
N ARG A 248 6.96 -17.87 -4.75
CA ARG A 248 7.26 -17.05 -3.57
C ARG A 248 7.02 -15.58 -3.86
N VAL A 249 6.90 -14.80 -2.79
CA VAL A 249 6.93 -13.35 -2.87
C VAL A 249 8.26 -12.85 -2.33
N LEU A 250 8.96 -12.05 -3.12
CA LEU A 250 10.10 -11.24 -2.69
C LEU A 250 9.61 -9.80 -2.53
N HIS A 251 10.18 -9.03 -1.61
CA HIS A 251 9.85 -7.62 -1.46
C HIS A 251 11.03 -6.74 -1.05
N GLY A 252 10.85 -5.42 -1.19
CA GLY A 252 11.83 -4.41 -0.78
C GLY A 252 13.21 -4.58 -1.41
N THR A 253 14.23 -4.11 -0.72
CA THR A 253 15.64 -4.30 -1.11
C THR A 253 16.10 -5.76 -0.99
N GLY A 254 15.42 -6.60 -0.20
CA GLY A 254 15.68 -8.03 -0.05
C GLY A 254 15.63 -8.78 -1.38
N VAL A 255 14.79 -8.33 -2.33
CA VAL A 255 14.70 -8.90 -3.68
C VAL A 255 16.06 -8.89 -4.38
N ILE A 256 16.85 -7.83 -4.23
CA ILE A 256 18.17 -7.70 -4.88
C ILE A 256 19.12 -8.77 -4.35
N ALA A 257 19.16 -8.98 -3.03
CA ALA A 257 20.00 -10.01 -2.43
C ALA A 257 19.57 -11.42 -2.87
N ALA A 258 18.26 -11.69 -2.88
CA ALA A 258 17.71 -12.97 -3.32
C ALA A 258 18.04 -13.28 -4.80
N LEU A 259 17.86 -12.30 -5.69
CA LEU A 259 18.17 -12.47 -7.12
C LEU A 259 19.67 -12.67 -7.38
N ARG A 260 20.55 -11.97 -6.63
CA ARG A 260 22.00 -12.18 -6.72
C ARG A 260 22.41 -13.59 -6.31
N ALA A 261 21.81 -14.12 -5.25
CA ALA A 261 22.08 -15.47 -4.79
C ALA A 261 21.67 -16.54 -5.82
N GLU A 262 20.66 -16.26 -6.65
CA GLU A 262 20.18 -17.16 -7.70
C GLU A 262 20.90 -17.04 -9.04
N ALA A 263 21.61 -15.93 -9.28
CA ALA A 263 22.32 -15.68 -10.53
C ALA A 263 23.55 -16.62 -10.67
N ARG A 264 23.32 -17.86 -11.14
CA ARG A 264 24.38 -18.87 -11.32
C ARG A 264 25.16 -18.75 -12.64
N THR A 265 24.53 -18.25 -13.71
CA THR A 265 25.15 -18.22 -15.05
C THR A 265 25.00 -16.84 -15.71
N ALA A 266 23.81 -16.49 -16.16
CA ALA A 266 23.47 -15.20 -16.75
C ALA A 266 22.09 -14.77 -16.27
N GLU A 267 21.99 -13.54 -15.79
CA GLU A 267 20.72 -13.00 -15.32
C GLU A 267 19.82 -12.63 -16.51
N PRO A 268 18.54 -13.06 -16.52
CA PRO A 268 17.56 -12.62 -17.51
C PRO A 268 17.60 -11.12 -17.76
N GLN A 269 17.56 -10.74 -19.03
CA GLN A 269 17.57 -9.35 -19.46
C GLN A 269 16.21 -8.96 -20.03
N MET A 270 15.76 -7.74 -19.74
CA MET A 270 14.57 -7.18 -20.32
C MET A 270 14.78 -6.96 -21.83
N ALA A 271 13.92 -7.57 -22.66
CA ALA A 271 14.04 -7.51 -24.12
C ALA A 271 13.07 -6.48 -24.73
N ASN A 272 11.79 -6.61 -24.42
CA ASN A 272 10.73 -5.74 -24.92
C ASN A 272 9.83 -5.25 -23.77
N VAL A 273 9.25 -4.07 -23.96
CA VAL A 273 8.33 -3.44 -23.03
C VAL A 273 7.06 -3.05 -23.76
N HIS A 274 5.91 -3.30 -23.14
CA HIS A 274 4.60 -3.02 -23.71
C HIS A 274 3.72 -2.29 -22.70
N LEU A 275 3.13 -1.17 -23.12
CA LEU A 275 2.12 -0.46 -22.32
C LEU A 275 0.74 -0.95 -22.77
N PHE A 276 -0.04 -1.45 -21.82
CA PHE A 276 -1.42 -1.85 -22.07
C PHE A 276 -2.36 -1.20 -21.08
N GLY A 277 -3.60 -0.99 -21.53
CA GLY A 277 -4.69 -0.49 -20.70
C GLY A 277 -5.91 -1.39 -20.79
N HIS A 278 -6.73 -1.36 -19.74
CA HIS A 278 -7.98 -2.10 -19.65
C HIS A 278 -8.89 -1.45 -18.59
N ARG A 279 -10.15 -1.89 -18.49
CA ARG A 279 -11.00 -1.69 -17.31
C ARG A 279 -11.16 -3.01 -16.58
N TYR A 280 -11.44 -2.99 -15.27
CA TYR A 280 -11.81 -4.21 -14.56
C TYR A 280 -13.30 -4.49 -14.77
N ALA A 281 -13.64 -5.75 -15.04
CA ALA A 281 -15.02 -6.15 -15.23
C ALA A 281 -15.81 -6.02 -13.91
N LYS A 282 -16.98 -5.37 -13.98
CA LYS A 282 -17.98 -5.30 -12.90
C LYS A 282 -19.34 -5.75 -13.43
N MET A 283 -20.17 -6.29 -12.55
CA MET A 283 -21.54 -6.72 -12.90
C MET A 283 -22.42 -5.54 -13.32
N SER A 284 -22.26 -4.40 -12.66
CA SER A 284 -22.89 -3.13 -13.00
C SER A 284 -21.81 -2.07 -13.03
N GLU A 285 -21.78 -1.26 -14.09
CA GLU A 285 -20.81 -0.16 -14.25
C GLU A 285 -21.51 1.18 -14.16
N GLY A 286 -21.19 1.94 -13.12
CA GLY A 286 -21.56 3.35 -13.03
C GLY A 286 -20.77 4.21 -14.03
N LEU A 287 -21.13 5.49 -14.14
CA LEU A 287 -20.42 6.43 -15.03
C LEU A 287 -18.93 6.54 -14.67
N LYS A 288 -18.61 6.56 -13.37
CA LYS A 288 -17.23 6.60 -12.88
C LYS A 288 -16.44 5.35 -13.31
N ASP A 289 -17.04 4.17 -13.26
CA ASP A 289 -16.39 2.91 -13.65
C ASP A 289 -16.04 2.90 -15.13
N ARG A 290 -16.94 3.40 -15.98
CA ARG A 290 -16.73 3.52 -17.43
C ARG A 290 -15.59 4.47 -17.78
N LEU A 291 -15.29 5.43 -16.90
CA LEU A 291 -14.19 6.40 -17.06
C LEU A 291 -12.91 5.95 -16.35
N THR A 292 -12.96 4.88 -15.54
CA THR A 292 -11.82 4.40 -14.76
C THR A 292 -11.10 3.30 -15.53
N TYR A 293 -9.98 3.68 -16.15
CA TYR A 293 -9.06 2.74 -16.78
C TYR A 293 -7.87 2.45 -15.87
N HIS A 294 -7.33 1.25 -16.02
CA HIS A 294 -6.07 0.82 -15.46
C HIS A 294 -5.06 0.65 -16.60
N ALA A 295 -3.79 0.94 -16.31
CA ALA A 295 -2.69 0.59 -17.20
C ALA A 295 -1.61 -0.14 -16.42
N ALA A 296 -0.88 -0.98 -17.14
CA ALA A 296 0.25 -1.72 -16.62
C ALA A 296 1.30 -1.91 -17.73
N ILE A 297 2.48 -2.35 -17.33
CA ILE A 297 3.56 -2.74 -18.23
C ILE A 297 3.60 -4.25 -18.32
N LEU A 298 3.67 -4.79 -19.54
CA LEU A 298 4.14 -6.14 -19.79
C LEU A 298 5.61 -6.05 -20.17
N LEU A 299 6.43 -6.86 -19.52
CA LEU A 299 7.86 -6.96 -19.75
C LEU A 299 8.20 -8.35 -20.29
N GLU A 300 8.79 -8.41 -21.48
CA GLU A 300 9.32 -9.64 -22.06
C GLU A 300 10.79 -9.82 -21.67
N TRP A 301 11.15 -11.03 -21.25
CA TRP A 301 12.53 -11.40 -20.93
C TRP A 301 13.20 -12.10 -22.11
N ASP A 302 14.51 -11.92 -22.26
CA ASP A 302 15.31 -12.53 -23.33
C ASP A 302 15.31 -14.07 -23.32
N HIS A 303 15.06 -14.70 -22.17
CA HIS A 303 14.91 -16.15 -22.09
C HIS A 303 13.58 -16.68 -22.66
N GLY A 304 12.57 -15.83 -22.91
CA GLY A 304 11.30 -16.21 -23.56
C GLY A 304 10.50 -17.32 -22.86
N ARG A 305 10.56 -17.42 -21.52
CA ARG A 305 9.88 -18.49 -20.74
C ARG A 305 8.60 -18.01 -20.10
N HIS A 306 8.56 -16.75 -19.72
CA HIS A 306 7.44 -16.05 -19.12
C HIS A 306 7.65 -14.55 -19.35
N CYS A 307 6.63 -13.76 -19.04
CA CYS A 307 6.66 -12.30 -18.97
C CYS A 307 6.36 -11.88 -17.54
N SER A 308 6.61 -10.61 -17.24
CA SER A 308 6.19 -10.02 -15.96
C SER A 308 5.24 -8.84 -16.21
N VAL A 309 4.13 -8.81 -15.48
CA VAL A 309 3.23 -7.65 -15.43
C VAL A 309 3.66 -6.74 -14.29
N ILE A 310 3.85 -5.46 -14.59
CA ILE A 310 4.27 -4.44 -13.62
C ILE A 310 3.17 -3.38 -13.50
N GLU A 311 2.64 -3.21 -12.29
CA GLU A 311 1.60 -2.22 -12.00
C GLU A 311 1.89 -1.44 -10.72
N LEU A 312 1.38 -0.19 -10.66
CA LEU A 312 1.28 0.58 -9.43
C LEU A 312 -0.13 0.41 -8.87
N ALA A 313 -0.26 0.17 -7.58
CA ALA A 313 -1.55 0.02 -6.93
C ALA A 313 -1.52 0.63 -5.53
N TRP A 314 -2.65 0.58 -4.82
CA TRP A 314 -2.67 0.94 -3.41
C TRP A 314 -1.81 -0.02 -2.59
N LEU A 315 -1.08 0.53 -1.63
CA LEU A 315 -0.30 -0.21 -0.66
C LEU A 315 -1.21 -1.21 0.08
N GLY A 316 -0.79 -2.47 0.19
CA GLY A 316 -1.56 -3.54 0.81
C GLY A 316 -2.75 -4.02 -0.03
N GLY A 317 -2.91 -3.58 -1.28
CA GLY A 317 -4.09 -3.90 -2.09
C GLY A 317 -4.28 -5.40 -2.33
N LEU A 318 -3.19 -6.15 -2.57
CA LEU A 318 -3.30 -7.61 -2.70
C LEU A 318 -3.41 -8.31 -1.35
N GLY A 319 -2.71 -7.86 -0.31
CA GLY A 319 -2.83 -8.41 1.04
C GLY A 319 -4.26 -8.30 1.58
N GLY A 320 -4.84 -7.11 1.44
CA GLY A 320 -6.20 -6.79 1.88
C GLY A 320 -7.27 -7.50 1.05
N TYR A 321 -6.98 -7.81 -0.21
CA TYR A 321 -7.87 -8.51 -1.12
C TYR A 321 -7.62 -10.03 -1.19
N GLY A 322 -6.85 -10.58 -0.23
CA GLY A 322 -6.63 -12.02 -0.11
C GLY A 322 -5.83 -12.62 -1.28
N GLY A 323 -4.88 -11.87 -1.82
CA GLY A 323 -3.99 -12.26 -2.93
C GLY A 323 -4.66 -12.39 -4.29
N LYS A 324 -5.89 -11.89 -4.45
CA LYS A 324 -6.62 -11.97 -5.71
C LYS A 324 -6.11 -10.94 -6.73
N SER A 325 -5.15 -11.35 -7.56
CA SER A 325 -4.69 -10.56 -8.71
C SER A 325 -5.35 -11.01 -10.00
N ASN A 326 -5.80 -10.06 -10.84
CA ASN A 326 -6.39 -10.38 -12.14
C ASN A 326 -5.41 -11.05 -13.12
N PHE A 327 -4.11 -10.94 -12.87
CA PHE A 327 -3.05 -11.48 -13.71
C PHE A 327 -2.58 -12.88 -13.29
N VAL A 328 -3.02 -13.39 -12.13
CA VAL A 328 -2.66 -14.73 -11.67
C VAL A 328 -3.76 -15.72 -12.05
N ALA A 329 -3.38 -16.92 -12.49
CA ALA A 329 -4.31 -17.91 -13.02
C ALA A 329 -5.41 -18.30 -12.02
N ASP A 330 -5.04 -18.50 -10.75
CA ASP A 330 -5.91 -18.96 -9.67
C ASP A 330 -6.59 -17.83 -8.87
N ARG A 331 -6.73 -16.62 -9.45
CA ARG A 331 -7.42 -15.46 -8.83
C ARG A 331 -8.72 -15.83 -8.12
N ASP A 332 -9.52 -16.69 -8.74
CA ASP A 332 -10.85 -17.05 -8.29
C ASP A 332 -10.85 -18.17 -7.24
N SER A 333 -9.66 -18.74 -6.93
CA SER A 333 -9.47 -19.62 -5.79
C SER A 333 -9.85 -18.90 -4.49
N PRO A 334 -10.47 -19.59 -3.51
CA PRO A 334 -10.70 -19.04 -2.18
C PRO A 334 -9.41 -18.57 -1.49
N ARG A 335 -8.28 -19.20 -1.82
CA ARG A 335 -6.94 -18.83 -1.35
C ARG A 335 -5.96 -18.98 -2.52
N PRO A 336 -5.75 -17.91 -3.30
CA PRO A 336 -4.76 -17.91 -4.36
C PRO A 336 -3.35 -18.17 -3.81
N GLU A 337 -2.50 -18.83 -4.59
CA GLU A 337 -1.11 -19.15 -4.25
C GLU A 337 -0.34 -17.88 -3.84
N LEU A 338 -0.60 -16.76 -4.53
CA LEU A 338 -0.05 -15.45 -4.19
C LEU A 338 -0.29 -15.06 -2.72
N TYR A 339 -1.48 -15.32 -2.17
CA TYR A 339 -1.78 -15.03 -0.77
C TYR A 339 -1.05 -15.97 0.19
N HIS A 340 -0.89 -17.24 -0.21
CA HIS A 340 -0.13 -18.23 0.54
C HIS A 340 1.34 -17.83 0.65
N SER A 341 1.92 -17.34 -0.45
CA SER A 341 3.31 -16.88 -0.51
C SER A 341 3.59 -15.58 0.23
N PHE A 342 2.57 -14.80 0.63
CA PHE A 342 2.81 -13.54 1.36
C PHE A 342 3.36 -13.79 2.78
N PRO A 343 4.42 -13.07 3.18
CA PRO A 343 4.81 -12.99 4.58
C PRO A 343 3.70 -12.32 5.41
N ALA A 344 3.78 -12.47 6.73
CA ALA A 344 2.77 -11.92 7.65
C ALA A 344 2.62 -10.40 7.49
N ASP A 345 3.73 -9.68 7.33
CA ASP A 345 3.76 -8.22 7.28
C ASP A 345 3.17 -7.61 6.00
N MET A 346 2.95 -8.43 4.97
CA MET A 346 2.22 -8.03 3.75
C MET A 346 0.72 -8.33 3.82
N LYS A 347 0.25 -9.05 4.84
CA LYS A 347 -1.17 -9.39 5.04
C LYS A 347 -1.84 -8.30 5.89
N MET A 348 -2.17 -7.20 5.23
CA MET A 348 -2.75 -6.00 5.85
C MET A 348 -3.89 -5.42 5.01
N PRO A 349 -4.77 -4.57 5.57
CA PRO A 349 -5.74 -3.84 4.76
C PRO A 349 -5.03 -2.85 3.82
N TRP A 350 -5.72 -2.39 2.77
CA TRP A 350 -5.09 -1.44 1.85
C TRP A 350 -5.07 -0.01 2.39
N VAL A 351 -4.05 0.76 2.02
CA VAL A 351 -3.89 2.18 2.30
C VAL A 351 -4.01 2.95 0.98
N SER A 352 -5.17 3.55 0.74
CA SER A 352 -5.50 4.20 -0.55
C SER A 352 -4.69 5.46 -0.84
N SER A 353 -4.09 6.06 0.18
CA SER A 353 -3.23 7.25 0.06
C SER A 353 -1.77 6.92 -0.22
N ARG A 354 -1.39 5.64 -0.27
CA ARG A 354 -0.02 5.19 -0.56
C ARG A 354 0.00 4.17 -1.66
N SER A 355 1.13 4.11 -2.36
CA SER A 355 1.32 3.20 -3.48
C SER A 355 2.27 2.05 -3.15
N GLU A 356 2.06 0.93 -3.84
CA GLU A 356 3.02 -0.16 -3.97
C GLU A 356 3.22 -0.47 -5.45
N VAL A 357 4.41 -0.95 -5.81
CA VAL A 357 4.70 -1.50 -7.14
C VAL A 357 4.69 -3.01 -7.06
N ARG A 358 4.01 -3.64 -8.02
CA ARG A 358 3.86 -5.09 -8.09
C ARG A 358 4.48 -5.60 -9.38
N VAL A 359 5.34 -6.60 -9.26
CA VAL A 359 5.86 -7.39 -10.38
C VAL A 359 5.28 -8.79 -10.26
N LEU A 360 4.51 -9.21 -11.25
CA LEU A 360 3.80 -10.48 -11.25
C LEU A 360 4.22 -11.29 -12.47
N ASP A 361 4.87 -12.44 -12.26
CA ASP A 361 5.17 -13.31 -13.39
C ASP A 361 3.89 -13.97 -13.91
N VAL A 362 3.75 -13.93 -15.23
CA VAL A 362 2.64 -14.55 -15.95
C VAL A 362 3.18 -15.60 -16.93
N PRO A 363 2.49 -16.74 -17.14
CA PRO A 363 2.99 -17.81 -18.01
C PRO A 363 3.17 -17.45 -19.49
N ALA A 364 2.68 -16.29 -19.93
CA ALA A 364 2.82 -15.82 -21.31
C ALA A 364 4.29 -15.63 -21.69
N LYS A 365 4.73 -16.13 -22.85
CA LYS A 365 6.15 -16.05 -23.25
C LYS A 365 6.50 -14.76 -23.98
N ASP A 366 5.51 -14.16 -24.61
CA ASP A 366 5.60 -12.91 -25.35
C ASP A 366 4.27 -12.13 -25.29
N VAL A 367 4.24 -10.95 -25.91
CA VAL A 367 3.05 -10.09 -25.97
C VAL A 367 1.87 -10.74 -26.68
N ARG A 368 2.08 -11.67 -27.61
CA ARG A 368 0.99 -12.35 -28.33
C ARG A 368 0.29 -13.34 -27.41
N ASP A 369 1.07 -14.14 -26.67
CA ASP A 369 0.55 -15.03 -25.64
C ASP A 369 -0.21 -14.23 -24.57
N PHE A 370 0.33 -13.08 -24.15
CA PHE A 370 -0.32 -12.23 -23.16
C PHE A 370 -1.61 -11.60 -23.68
N GLN A 371 -1.64 -11.15 -24.94
CA GLN A 371 -2.87 -10.66 -25.57
C GLN A 371 -3.93 -11.77 -25.65
N ALA A 372 -3.53 -13.01 -25.95
CA ALA A 372 -4.45 -14.16 -25.92
C ALA A 372 -5.04 -14.36 -24.52
N PHE A 373 -4.22 -14.31 -23.46
CA PHE A 373 -4.67 -14.36 -22.06
C PHE A 373 -5.68 -13.23 -21.74
N LEU A 374 -5.39 -11.99 -22.16
CA LEU A 374 -6.29 -10.86 -21.95
C LEU A 374 -7.64 -11.07 -22.64
N GLN A 375 -7.65 -11.58 -23.88
CA GLN A 375 -8.88 -11.87 -24.63
C GLN A 375 -9.67 -13.04 -24.02
N GLU A 376 -8.99 -14.11 -23.60
CA GLU A 376 -9.60 -15.23 -22.89
C GLU A 376 -10.37 -14.76 -21.65
N HIS A 377 -9.82 -13.79 -20.93
CA HIS A 377 -10.40 -13.22 -19.72
C HIS A 377 -11.20 -11.91 -19.94
N CYS A 378 -11.52 -11.57 -21.19
CA CYS A 378 -12.33 -10.40 -21.55
C CYS A 378 -13.84 -10.70 -21.48
N GLY A 379 -14.61 -9.82 -20.83
CA GLY A 379 -16.07 -9.87 -20.77
C GLY A 379 -16.64 -9.38 -19.43
N ALA A 380 -17.91 -8.98 -19.42
CA ALA A 380 -18.58 -8.38 -18.25
C ALA A 380 -18.58 -9.28 -17.00
N GLN A 381 -18.56 -10.61 -17.18
CA GLN A 381 -18.50 -11.59 -16.09
C GLN A 381 -17.10 -12.20 -15.90
N LYS A 382 -16.07 -11.65 -16.56
CA LYS A 382 -14.69 -12.15 -16.49
C LYS A 382 -13.79 -11.17 -15.70
N ARG A 383 -12.58 -10.90 -16.19
CA ARG A 383 -11.56 -10.10 -15.47
C ARG A 383 -11.39 -8.72 -16.07
N PHE A 384 -11.37 -8.65 -17.40
CA PHE A 384 -11.02 -7.45 -18.14
C PHE A 384 -12.17 -6.99 -19.04
N LEU A 385 -12.22 -5.68 -19.27
CA LEU A 385 -12.98 -5.05 -20.33
C LEU A 385 -12.04 -4.22 -21.19
N GLU A 386 -12.21 -4.30 -22.52
CA GLU A 386 -11.45 -3.55 -23.52
C GLU A 386 -9.91 -3.62 -23.34
N PRO A 387 -9.31 -4.78 -23.06
CA PRO A 387 -7.87 -4.86 -22.92
C PRO A 387 -7.18 -4.54 -24.24
N LYS A 388 -6.22 -3.61 -24.22
CA LYS A 388 -5.48 -3.18 -25.41
C LYS A 388 -4.04 -2.85 -25.10
N VAL A 389 -3.12 -3.50 -25.81
CA VAL A 389 -1.72 -3.05 -25.91
C VAL A 389 -1.67 -1.83 -26.82
N THR A 390 -1.12 -0.72 -26.33
CA THR A 390 -1.12 0.57 -27.03
C THR A 390 0.26 1.03 -27.48
N GLN A 391 1.30 0.60 -26.77
CA GLN A 391 2.69 0.90 -27.11
C GLN A 391 3.51 -0.39 -26.98
N SER A 392 4.53 -0.52 -27.80
CA SER A 392 5.50 -1.62 -27.75
C SER A 392 6.84 -1.11 -28.25
N ALA A 393 7.91 -1.44 -27.54
CA ALA A 393 9.26 -1.02 -27.91
C ALA A 393 10.30 -2.03 -27.39
N LYS A 394 11.48 -2.02 -28.00
CA LYS A 394 12.65 -2.66 -27.40
C LYS A 394 13.10 -1.87 -26.18
N VAL A 395 13.60 -2.55 -25.17
CA VAL A 395 14.23 -1.89 -24.02
C VAL A 395 15.54 -1.24 -24.47
N ALA A 396 15.66 0.07 -24.23
CA ALA A 396 16.79 0.90 -24.67
C ALA A 396 17.89 1.04 -23.60
N LEU A 397 17.63 0.63 -22.36
CA LEU A 397 18.60 0.68 -21.27
C LEU A 397 19.74 -0.31 -21.48
N SER A 398 20.97 0.07 -21.09
CA SER A 398 22.12 -0.84 -21.06
C SER A 398 22.06 -1.81 -19.87
N TYR A 399 21.67 -1.30 -18.70
CA TYR A 399 21.47 -2.07 -17.47
C TYR A 399 20.01 -2.48 -17.36
N ARG A 400 19.74 -3.73 -17.68
CA ARG A 400 18.39 -4.23 -17.91
C ARG A 400 18.16 -5.63 -17.35
N SER A 401 18.90 -6.00 -16.30
CA SER A 401 18.67 -7.26 -15.59
C SER A 401 17.45 -7.17 -14.67
N ARG A 402 17.08 -8.29 -14.02
CA ARG A 402 16.03 -8.32 -13.00
C ARG A 402 16.38 -7.48 -11.78
N ILE A 403 17.64 -7.54 -11.33
CA ILE A 403 18.20 -6.70 -10.26
C ILE A 403 18.11 -5.22 -10.64
N ASP A 404 18.48 -4.85 -11.87
CA ASP A 404 18.43 -3.46 -12.32
C ASP A 404 17.00 -2.93 -12.32
N LEU A 405 16.04 -3.71 -12.86
CA LEU A 405 14.62 -3.38 -12.80
C LEU A 405 14.18 -3.08 -11.37
N PHE A 406 14.49 -3.97 -10.41
CA PHE A 406 14.06 -3.79 -9.02
C PHE A 406 14.64 -2.54 -8.38
N ARG A 407 15.91 -2.22 -8.65
CA ARG A 407 16.52 -0.96 -8.20
C ARG A 407 15.75 0.26 -8.72
N TYR A 408 15.40 0.25 -10.01
CA TYR A 408 14.63 1.34 -10.60
C TYR A 408 13.26 1.50 -9.93
N LEU A 409 12.55 0.39 -9.70
CA LEU A 409 11.23 0.41 -9.05
C LEU A 409 11.31 0.89 -7.60
N ILE A 410 12.34 0.47 -6.85
CA ILE A 410 12.59 0.93 -5.47
C ILE A 410 12.86 2.43 -5.46
N ASN A 411 13.72 2.94 -6.35
CA ASN A 411 14.00 4.38 -6.45
C ASN A 411 12.72 5.18 -6.74
N TYR A 412 11.86 4.68 -7.64
CA TYR A 412 10.61 5.34 -7.99
C TYR A 412 9.65 5.44 -6.79
N ILE A 413 9.42 4.32 -6.08
CA ILE A 413 8.48 4.30 -4.95
C ILE A 413 9.02 5.06 -3.74
N ALA A 414 10.34 5.05 -3.54
CA ALA A 414 11.05 5.75 -2.48
C ALA A 414 10.88 7.28 -2.56
N ARG A 415 11.08 7.84 -3.76
CA ARG A 415 10.99 9.30 -3.98
C ARG A 415 9.60 9.84 -3.83
N ASN A 416 8.65 9.00 -4.15
CA ASN A 416 7.29 9.43 -4.28
C ASN A 416 6.45 8.23 -3.79
N PRO A 417 6.10 8.15 -2.50
CA PRO A 417 5.21 7.09 -1.99
C PRO A 417 3.70 7.30 -2.16
N PRO A 418 3.12 8.53 -2.08
CA PRO A 418 1.67 8.73 -2.09
C PRO A 418 0.94 8.13 -3.30
N TYR A 419 -0.33 7.77 -3.19
CA TYR A 419 -1.19 7.43 -4.32
C TYR A 419 -2.28 8.50 -4.47
N ALA A 420 -2.56 8.94 -5.69
CA ALA A 420 -3.63 9.89 -5.99
C ALA A 420 -4.32 9.49 -7.30
N GLN A 421 -5.63 9.29 -7.27
CA GLN A 421 -6.35 8.72 -8.41
C GLN A 421 -6.25 9.60 -9.67
N GLU A 422 -6.12 10.91 -9.52
CA GLU A 422 -6.18 11.89 -10.62
C GLU A 422 -4.80 12.17 -11.22
N SER A 423 -3.77 12.25 -10.37
CA SER A 423 -2.44 12.72 -10.79
C SER A 423 -1.35 11.67 -10.63
N ARG A 424 -1.65 10.55 -9.94
CA ARG A 424 -0.63 9.59 -9.55
C ARG A 424 -1.20 8.19 -9.28
N ASN A 425 -1.45 7.49 -10.36
CA ASN A 425 -2.10 6.19 -10.38
C ASN A 425 -1.31 5.20 -11.26
N CYS A 426 -1.90 4.04 -11.55
CA CYS A 426 -1.30 3.04 -12.43
C CYS A 426 -1.04 3.56 -13.85
N GLN A 427 -1.88 4.43 -14.39
CA GLN A 427 -1.71 4.98 -15.74
C GLN A 427 -0.51 5.92 -15.86
N THR A 428 -0.33 6.83 -14.90
CA THR A 428 0.82 7.74 -14.89
C THR A 428 2.12 6.97 -14.67
N PHE A 429 2.13 6.01 -13.74
CA PHE A 429 3.27 5.14 -13.50
C PHE A 429 3.64 4.31 -14.74
N SER A 430 2.68 3.68 -15.41
CA SER A 430 2.99 2.90 -16.61
C SER A 430 3.53 3.77 -17.74
N ALA A 431 3.02 4.99 -17.92
CA ALA A 431 3.60 5.93 -18.87
C ALA A 431 5.05 6.27 -18.51
N ASP A 432 5.34 6.58 -17.24
CA ASP A 432 6.68 6.89 -16.75
C ASP A 432 7.65 5.71 -16.92
N LEU A 433 7.24 4.50 -16.53
CA LEU A 433 8.06 3.28 -16.65
C LEU A 433 8.32 2.93 -18.12
N PHE A 434 7.32 3.05 -18.99
CA PHE A 434 7.51 2.82 -20.42
C PHE A 434 8.49 3.83 -21.02
N ARG A 435 8.33 5.13 -20.73
CA ARG A 435 9.25 6.20 -21.17
C ARG A 435 10.68 5.88 -20.73
N PHE A 436 10.86 5.49 -19.47
CA PHE A 436 12.15 5.15 -18.89
C PHE A 436 12.81 3.95 -19.57
N LEU A 437 12.09 2.82 -19.70
CA LEU A 437 12.64 1.60 -20.27
C LEU A 437 12.91 1.69 -21.78
N SER A 438 12.07 2.41 -22.53
CA SER A 438 12.15 2.49 -24.00
C SER A 438 12.90 3.71 -24.54
N GLY A 439 13.09 4.76 -23.73
CA GLY A 439 13.56 6.07 -24.20
C GLY A 439 12.54 6.85 -25.03
N ASN A 440 11.31 6.34 -25.19
CA ASN A 440 10.27 7.03 -25.96
C ASN A 440 9.55 8.08 -25.10
N HIS A 441 9.93 9.35 -25.25
CA HIS A 441 9.36 10.48 -24.50
C HIS A 441 7.95 10.93 -24.95
N SER A 442 7.41 10.36 -26.03
CA SER A 442 6.10 10.75 -26.60
C SER A 442 4.89 10.03 -25.98
N VAL A 443 5.10 9.21 -24.96
CA VAL A 443 4.07 8.30 -24.41
C VAL A 443 3.26 8.96 -23.30
N ASP A 444 1.97 9.15 -23.49
CA ASP A 444 1.09 9.69 -22.44
C ASP A 444 0.33 8.59 -21.68
N PRO A 445 -0.26 8.90 -20.50
CA PRO A 445 -1.21 8.01 -19.84
C PRO A 445 -2.30 7.54 -20.80
N TYR A 446 -2.67 6.27 -20.65
CA TYR A 446 -3.58 5.56 -21.55
C TYR A 446 -4.87 6.36 -21.79
N HIS A 447 -5.59 6.72 -20.73
CA HIS A 447 -6.87 7.41 -20.83
C HIS A 447 -6.69 8.95 -20.87
N PRO A 448 -7.33 9.65 -21.82
CA PRO A 448 -7.18 11.10 -21.99
C PRO A 448 -7.52 11.94 -20.76
N VAL A 449 -8.44 11.50 -19.90
CA VAL A 449 -8.89 12.25 -18.71
C VAL A 449 -7.76 12.54 -17.72
N ILE A 450 -6.74 11.68 -17.65
CA ILE A 450 -5.62 11.83 -16.72
C ILE A 450 -4.52 12.75 -17.29
N ARG A 451 -4.46 12.92 -18.62
CA ARG A 451 -3.35 13.61 -19.29
C ARG A 451 -3.16 15.08 -18.85
N PRO A 452 -4.22 15.89 -18.62
CA PRO A 452 -4.06 17.26 -18.13
C PRO A 452 -3.36 17.38 -16.77
N PHE A 453 -3.44 16.35 -15.92
CA PHE A 453 -2.83 16.32 -14.59
C PHE A 453 -1.47 15.60 -14.54
N TYR A 454 -1.09 14.97 -15.65
CA TYR A 454 0.11 14.16 -15.73
C TYR A 454 1.37 15.03 -15.83
N LYS A 455 2.30 14.76 -14.92
CA LYS A 455 3.67 15.29 -14.95
C LYS A 455 4.62 14.11 -15.08
N PRO A 456 5.40 14.01 -16.17
CA PRO A 456 6.33 12.90 -16.36
C PRO A 456 7.37 12.81 -15.24
N ARG A 457 7.62 11.59 -14.78
CA ARG A 457 8.53 11.26 -13.67
C ARG A 457 9.50 10.13 -14.01
N ALA A 458 9.84 9.98 -15.29
CA ALA A 458 10.81 8.97 -15.73
C ALA A 458 12.20 9.11 -15.05
N SER A 459 12.55 10.31 -14.56
CA SER A 459 13.77 10.52 -13.77
C SER A 459 13.71 9.91 -12.37
N ASP A 460 12.51 9.63 -11.82
CA ASP A 460 12.34 9.10 -10.46
C ASP A 460 12.89 7.66 -10.35
N PHE A 461 13.08 6.96 -11.48
CA PHE A 461 13.71 5.63 -11.54
C PHE A 461 15.25 5.65 -11.40
N LEU A 462 15.90 6.78 -11.68
CA LEU A 462 17.37 6.91 -11.69
C LEU A 462 17.92 7.29 -10.33
N TYR A 463 19.12 6.84 -9.96
CA TYR A 463 19.84 7.16 -8.71
C TYR A 463 19.15 6.69 -7.43
N GLU A 464 19.96 6.24 -6.47
CA GLU A 464 19.47 5.91 -5.13
C GLU A 464 19.00 7.19 -4.42
N THR A 465 17.95 7.09 -3.61
CA THR A 465 17.53 8.17 -2.72
C THR A 465 18.42 8.24 -1.49
N GLU A 466 18.86 9.44 -1.10
CA GLU A 466 19.77 9.72 0.03
C GLU A 466 19.26 9.28 1.43
N GLY A 467 18.20 8.48 1.53
CA GLY A 467 17.63 7.96 2.78
C GLY A 467 17.43 6.44 2.84
N PHE A 468 17.98 5.68 1.90
CA PHE A 468 17.90 4.20 1.87
C PHE A 468 19.23 3.52 2.28
N GLN A 469 20.23 4.29 2.71
CA GLN A 469 21.54 3.80 3.15
C GLN A 469 21.57 3.46 4.63
#